data_AF-A0A9P8EMH0-F1
#
_entry.id   AF-A0A9P8EMH0-F1
#
_cell.length_a   1.000
_cell.length_b   1.000
_cell.length_c   1.000
_cell.angle_alpha   90.00
_cell.angle_beta   90.00
_cell.angle_gamma   90.00
#
_symmetry.space_group_name_H-M   'P 1'
#
loop_
_entity.id
_entity.type
_entity.pdbx_description
1 polymer ?
#
loop_
_entity_poly.entity_id
_entity_poly.type
_entity_poly.pdbx_seq_one_letter_code
_entity_poly.pdbx_strand_id
1 'polypeptide(L)'
;MAPIKIDLSAPIYGSDGTGIVPNEPDERVEAADDFLVHVKNAFHRQLRKAGPQGDAMRARFGTGEYEFVGQMPVGYTHARKDPDGRRDIRIYGHPSGRSYNSAAKFMLHVVFLLDLKVNRCECNLCGH
;
A
#
# COMPACT_ATOMS: atom_id res chain seq x y z
N MET A 1 -11.66 4.87 21.62
CA MET A 1 -10.19 4.87 21.49
C MET A 1 -9.84 5.75 20.30
N ALA A 2 -8.76 6.54 20.37
CA ALA A 2 -8.29 7.27 19.20
C ALA A 2 -7.65 6.28 18.19
N PRO A 3 -7.78 6.51 16.87
CA PRO A 3 -7.16 5.65 15.87
C PRO A 3 -5.63 5.73 15.94
N ILE A 4 -4.97 4.61 15.68
CA ILE A 4 -3.53 4.52 15.54
C ILE A 4 -3.16 5.12 14.18
N LYS A 5 -2.39 6.20 14.19
CA LYS A 5 -1.94 6.88 12.97
C LYS A 5 -0.66 6.27 12.45
N ILE A 6 -0.66 5.91 11.17
CA ILE A 6 0.48 5.34 10.44
C ILE A 6 0.83 6.29 9.30
N ASP A 7 2.02 6.86 9.35
CA ASP A 7 2.61 7.58 8.21
C ASP A 7 3.60 6.67 7.50
N LEU A 8 3.22 6.18 6.32
CA LEU A 8 4.04 5.24 5.55
C LEU A 8 5.34 5.86 5.02
N SER A 9 5.41 7.19 4.95
CA SER A 9 6.63 7.90 4.57
C SER A 9 7.62 8.05 5.72
N ALA A 10 7.23 7.68 6.95
CA ALA A 10 8.09 7.77 8.11
C ALA A 10 9.37 6.92 7.92
N PRO A 11 10.57 7.44 8.25
CA PRO A 11 11.84 6.74 8.02
C PRO A 11 11.93 5.35 8.65
N ILE A 12 11.18 5.11 9.74
CA ILE A 12 11.16 3.84 10.46
C ILE A 12 10.74 2.66 9.59
N TYR A 13 9.87 2.86 8.60
CA TYR A 13 9.34 1.75 7.79
C TYR A 13 10.27 1.33 6.66
N GLY A 14 11.37 2.07 6.45
CA GLY A 14 12.41 1.79 5.45
C GLY A 14 11.82 1.52 4.06
N SER A 15 11.66 2.51 3.20
CA SER A 15 11.09 2.24 1.88
C SER A 15 12.08 1.59 0.91
N ASP A 16 11.60 0.73 0.03
CA ASP A 16 12.30 0.20 -1.15
C ASP A 16 11.82 0.83 -2.47
N GLY A 17 11.04 1.90 -2.39
CA GLY A 17 10.51 2.59 -3.56
C GLY A 17 11.62 3.19 -4.43
N THR A 18 11.53 2.96 -5.74
CA THR A 18 12.50 3.44 -6.73
C THR A 18 12.31 4.91 -7.11
N GLY A 19 11.14 5.49 -6.84
CA GLY A 19 10.77 6.83 -7.30
C GLY A 19 10.50 6.93 -8.80
N ILE A 20 10.57 5.81 -9.54
CA ILE A 20 10.32 5.78 -10.97
C ILE A 20 8.81 5.87 -11.20
N VAL A 21 8.41 6.93 -11.89
CA VAL A 21 7.04 7.17 -12.33
C VAL A 21 7.01 7.11 -13.84
N PRO A 22 6.24 6.20 -14.45
CA PRO A 22 6.03 6.22 -15.90
C PRO A 22 5.32 7.51 -16.30
N ASN A 23 5.84 8.18 -17.32
CA ASN A 23 5.20 9.35 -17.94
C ASN A 23 4.23 8.89 -19.04
N GLU A 24 3.26 8.06 -18.66
CA GLU A 24 2.25 7.55 -19.60
C GLU A 24 1.26 8.68 -19.92
N PRO A 25 0.92 8.90 -21.20
CA PRO A 25 0.15 10.07 -21.63
C PRO A 25 -1.32 10.07 -21.14
N ASP A 26 -1.83 8.93 -20.71
CA ASP A 26 -3.19 8.75 -20.19
C ASP A 26 -3.24 8.53 -18.68
N GLU A 27 -2.14 8.82 -17.97
CA GLU A 27 -2.06 8.69 -16.51
C GLU A 27 -1.93 10.05 -15.82
N ARG A 28 -2.70 10.23 -14.74
CA ARG A 28 -2.64 11.40 -13.87
C ARG A 28 -2.22 10.99 -12.48
N VAL A 29 -1.08 11.51 -12.03
CA VAL A 29 -0.64 11.39 -10.63
C VAL A 29 -1.61 12.14 -9.72
N GLU A 30 -2.03 11.50 -8.63
CA GLU A 30 -2.95 12.08 -7.65
C GLU A 30 -2.28 12.26 -6.29
N ALA A 31 -2.89 13.11 -5.45
CA ALA A 31 -2.44 13.33 -4.09
C ALA A 31 -2.61 12.07 -3.24
N ALA A 32 -1.64 11.80 -2.35
CA ALA A 32 -1.62 10.56 -1.56
C ALA A 32 -2.88 10.32 -0.73
N ASP A 33 -3.50 11.38 -0.19
CA ASP A 33 -4.63 11.32 0.74
C ASP A 33 -5.79 10.44 0.23
N ASP A 34 -6.19 10.61 -1.03
CA ASP A 34 -7.27 9.83 -1.65
C ASP A 34 -6.92 8.34 -1.71
N PHE A 35 -5.66 8.03 -1.99
CA PHE A 35 -5.18 6.67 -2.06
C PHE A 35 -5.01 6.04 -0.68
N LEU A 36 -4.58 6.79 0.34
CA LEU A 36 -4.42 6.30 1.70
C LEU A 36 -5.76 5.84 2.29
N VAL A 37 -6.89 6.41 1.86
CA VAL A 37 -8.24 5.88 2.20
C VAL A 37 -8.42 4.45 1.66
N HIS A 38 -7.97 4.18 0.44
CA HIS A 38 -8.02 2.83 -0.15
C HIS A 38 -7.08 1.85 0.56
N VAL A 39 -5.90 2.30 0.97
CA VAL A 39 -4.96 1.50 1.78
C VAL A 39 -5.59 1.16 3.14
N LYS A 40 -6.14 2.14 3.85
CA LYS A 40 -6.86 1.92 5.11
C LYS A 40 -7.95 0.86 4.97
N ASN A 41 -8.80 1.00 3.96
CA ASN A 41 -9.90 0.07 3.71
C ASN A 41 -9.38 -1.35 3.38
N ALA A 42 -8.29 -1.46 2.60
CA ALA A 42 -7.65 -2.74 2.32
C ALA A 42 -7.07 -3.38 3.59
N PHE A 43 -6.42 -2.59 4.45
CA PHE A 43 -5.84 -3.03 5.71
C PHE A 43 -6.91 -3.57 6.66
N HIS A 44 -7.97 -2.80 6.89
CA HIS A 44 -9.09 -3.22 7.75
C HIS A 44 -9.81 -4.45 7.19
N ARG A 45 -9.91 -4.58 5.86
CA ARG A 45 -10.46 -5.78 5.24
C ARG A 45 -9.60 -7.01 5.53
N GLN A 46 -8.28 -6.89 5.50
CA GLN A 46 -7.38 -7.99 5.89
C GLN A 46 -7.51 -8.32 7.38
N LEU A 47 -7.56 -7.31 8.26
CA LEU A 47 -7.79 -7.50 9.70
C LEU A 47 -9.13 -8.20 10.02
N ARG A 48 -10.18 -7.93 9.25
CA ARG A 48 -11.52 -8.53 9.42
C ARG A 48 -11.68 -9.88 8.73
N LYS A 49 -10.69 -10.33 7.97
CA LYS A 49 -10.76 -11.60 7.25
C LYS A 49 -10.89 -12.75 8.25
N ALA A 50 -11.75 -13.71 7.95
CA ALA A 50 -11.85 -14.94 8.72
C ALA A 50 -10.72 -15.91 8.36
N GLY A 51 -10.31 -16.74 9.32
CA GLY A 51 -9.29 -17.76 9.14
C GLY A 51 -7.85 -17.25 9.28
N PRO A 52 -6.86 -18.12 8.97
CA PRO A 52 -5.48 -17.97 9.42
C PRO A 52 -4.81 -16.64 9.02
N GLN A 53 -5.13 -16.12 7.83
CA GLN A 53 -4.57 -14.84 7.38
C GLN A 53 -5.05 -13.66 8.22
N GLY A 54 -6.34 -13.62 8.57
CA GLY A 54 -6.86 -12.56 9.44
C GLY A 54 -6.41 -12.73 10.88
N ASP A 55 -6.30 -13.98 11.36
CA ASP A 55 -5.75 -14.29 12.69
C ASP A 55 -4.30 -13.79 12.80
N ALA A 56 -3.46 -14.06 11.79
CA ALA A 56 -2.08 -13.58 11.75
C ALA A 56 -2.01 -12.04 11.72
N MET A 57 -2.87 -11.38 10.95
CA MET A 57 -2.93 -9.91 10.91
C MET A 57 -3.31 -9.33 12.27
N ARG A 58 -4.33 -9.90 12.95
CA ARG A 58 -4.75 -9.47 14.28
C ARG A 58 -3.71 -9.77 15.35
N ALA A 59 -2.97 -10.88 15.24
CA ALA A 59 -1.87 -11.21 16.14
C ALA A 59 -0.69 -10.23 15.99
N ARG A 60 -0.39 -9.78 14.77
CA ARG A 60 0.71 -8.84 14.48
C ARG A 60 0.39 -7.40 14.87
N PHE A 61 -0.79 -6.92 14.48
CA PHE A 61 -1.12 -5.50 14.60
C PHE A 61 -2.09 -5.23 15.75
N GLY A 62 -2.91 -6.20 16.14
CA GLY A 62 -4.03 -6.02 17.08
C GLY A 62 -5.36 -5.83 16.34
N THR A 63 -6.39 -5.42 17.09
CA THR A 63 -7.75 -5.19 16.58
C THR A 63 -8.16 -3.72 16.63
N GLY A 64 -7.18 -2.82 16.77
CA GLY A 64 -7.42 -1.38 16.85
C GLY A 64 -7.96 -0.78 15.55
N GLU A 65 -8.37 0.49 15.65
CA GLU A 65 -8.62 1.31 14.47
C GLU A 65 -7.31 1.93 13.98
N TYR A 66 -7.11 1.91 12.68
CA TYR A 66 -5.90 2.44 12.04
C TYR A 66 -6.28 3.50 11.01
N GLU A 67 -5.48 4.54 10.96
CA GLU A 67 -5.57 5.62 10.00
C GLU A 67 -4.22 5.77 9.29
N PHE A 68 -4.23 5.72 7.97
CA PHE A 68 -3.04 5.97 7.16
C PHE A 68 -3.03 7.46 6.79
N VAL A 69 -1.97 8.16 7.17
CA VAL A 69 -1.84 9.63 7.06
C VAL A 69 -0.53 9.99 6.36
N GLY A 70 -0.37 11.26 5.98
CA GLY A 70 0.88 11.76 5.43
C GLY A 70 1.04 11.39 3.96
N GLN A 71 2.09 10.66 3.62
CA GLN A 71 2.44 10.36 2.23
C GLN A 71 2.53 8.85 1.98
N MET A 72 2.60 8.48 0.70
CA MET A 72 2.96 7.13 0.27
C MET A 72 4.33 6.71 0.84
N PRO A 73 4.64 5.40 0.93
CA PRO A 73 6.00 4.98 1.23
C PRO A 73 7.01 5.67 0.29
N VAL A 74 8.14 6.10 0.82
CA VAL A 74 9.13 6.91 0.07
C VAL A 74 9.48 6.24 -1.27
N GLY A 75 9.41 6.96 -2.38
CA GLY A 75 9.70 6.40 -3.70
C GLY A 75 8.57 5.55 -4.31
N TYR A 76 7.40 5.49 -3.67
CA TYR A 76 6.16 5.05 -4.30
C TYR A 76 5.29 6.23 -4.70
N THR A 77 4.56 6.08 -5.80
CA THR A 77 3.50 7.01 -6.19
C THR A 77 2.31 6.24 -6.71
N HIS A 78 1.17 6.92 -6.86
CA HIS A 78 0.05 6.35 -7.57
C HIS A 78 -0.45 7.33 -8.65
N ALA A 79 -0.95 6.74 -9.73
CA ALA A 79 -1.61 7.44 -10.81
C ALA A 79 -2.95 6.79 -11.09
N ARG A 80 -3.90 7.58 -11.57
CA ARG A 80 -5.09 7.05 -12.24
C ARG A 80 -4.86 7.02 -13.73
N LYS A 81 -5.28 5.94 -14.36
CA LYS A 81 -5.41 5.85 -15.80
C LYS A 81 -6.75 6.44 -16.20
N ASP A 82 -6.76 7.40 -17.11
CA ASP A 82 -7.98 8.11 -17.53
C ASP A 82 -8.14 8.18 -19.06
N PRO A 83 -8.55 7.08 -19.74
CA PRO A 83 -8.89 7.13 -21.16
C PRO A 83 -10.40 7.09 -21.44
N ASP A 84 -11.24 6.53 -20.53
CA ASP A 84 -12.66 6.20 -20.81
C ASP A 84 -13.55 6.07 -19.54
N GLY A 85 -13.16 6.68 -18.40
CA GLY A 85 -14.01 6.71 -17.18
C GLY A 85 -14.00 5.45 -16.30
N ARG A 86 -13.24 4.40 -16.66
CA ARG A 86 -12.88 3.34 -15.70
C ARG A 86 -11.74 3.82 -14.80
N ARG A 87 -12.02 3.91 -13.50
CA ARG A 87 -11.09 4.34 -12.46
C ARG A 87 -10.02 3.26 -12.17
N ASP A 88 -9.12 3.04 -13.12
CA ASP A 88 -7.98 2.14 -12.93
C ASP A 88 -6.86 2.87 -12.18
N ILE A 89 -6.44 2.33 -11.04
CA ILE A 89 -5.29 2.84 -10.28
C ILE A 89 -4.04 2.08 -10.65
N ARG A 90 -2.91 2.78 -10.74
CA ARG A 90 -1.56 2.23 -10.85
C ARG A 90 -0.71 2.73 -9.72
N ILE A 91 0.03 1.84 -9.08
CA ILE A 91 0.93 2.18 -7.96
C ILE A 91 2.33 1.77 -8.40
N TYR A 92 3.18 2.77 -8.57
CA TYR A 92 4.54 2.66 -9.06
C TYR A 92 5.55 2.76 -7.93
N GLY A 93 6.79 2.36 -8.21
CA GLY A 93 7.90 2.42 -7.27
C GLY A 93 8.46 1.06 -6.87
N HIS A 94 7.76 -0.05 -7.09
CA HIS A 94 8.25 -1.36 -6.66
C HIS A 94 9.60 -1.74 -7.33
N PRO A 95 10.58 -2.29 -6.59
CA PRO A 95 11.92 -2.64 -7.12
C PRO A 95 11.94 -3.51 -8.37
N SER A 96 10.91 -4.34 -8.58
CA SER A 96 10.78 -5.16 -9.79
C SER A 96 10.56 -4.36 -11.09
N GLY A 97 10.32 -3.05 -11.00
CA GLY A 97 9.90 -2.19 -12.13
C GLY A 97 8.42 -2.33 -12.51
N ARG A 98 7.70 -3.33 -12.00
CA ARG A 98 6.27 -3.54 -12.19
C ARG A 98 5.42 -2.65 -11.27
N SER A 99 4.16 -2.42 -11.65
CA SER A 99 3.17 -1.68 -10.86
C SER A 99 2.06 -2.55 -10.29
N TYR A 100 1.49 -2.13 -9.16
CA TYR A 100 0.24 -2.71 -8.66
C TYR A 100 -0.94 -2.02 -9.33
N ASN A 101 -2.03 -2.76 -9.55
CA ASN A 101 -3.27 -2.23 -10.11
C ASN A 101 -4.42 -2.15 -9.10
N SER A 102 -4.14 -2.33 -7.81
CA SER A 102 -5.12 -2.14 -6.73
C SER A 102 -4.44 -1.93 -5.38
N ALA A 103 -5.09 -1.15 -4.49
CA ALA A 103 -4.66 -0.99 -3.11
C ALA A 103 -4.61 -2.33 -2.37
N ALA A 104 -5.51 -3.27 -2.67
CA ALA A 104 -5.53 -4.59 -2.04
C ALA A 104 -4.28 -5.44 -2.36
N LYS A 105 -3.75 -5.35 -3.59
CA LYS A 105 -2.49 -6.03 -3.95
C LYS A 105 -1.28 -5.34 -3.33
N PHE A 106 -1.28 -4.00 -3.34
CA PHE A 106 -0.22 -3.21 -2.71
C PHE A 106 -0.17 -3.40 -1.19
N MET A 107 -1.30 -3.63 -0.54
CA MET A 107 -1.42 -3.79 0.91
C MET A 107 -0.50 -4.89 1.46
N LEU A 108 -0.29 -5.97 0.72
CA LEU A 108 0.63 -7.04 1.16
C LEU A 108 2.08 -6.54 1.26
N HIS A 109 2.49 -5.66 0.36
CA HIS A 109 3.80 -5.02 0.43
C HIS A 109 3.89 -4.02 1.57
N VAL A 110 2.82 -3.24 1.79
CA VAL A 110 2.74 -2.33 2.93
C VAL A 110 2.82 -3.09 4.26
N VAL A 111 2.16 -4.25 4.40
CA VAL A 111 2.29 -5.09 5.61
C VAL A 111 3.74 -5.52 5.83
N PHE A 112 4.46 -5.87 4.76
CA PHE A 112 5.90 -6.17 4.84
C PHE A 112 6.73 -4.96 5.29
N LEU A 113 6.41 -3.74 4.82
CA LEU A 113 7.06 -2.51 5.30
C LEU A 113 6.74 -2.21 6.77
N LEU A 114 5.47 -2.39 7.19
CA LEU A 114 5.04 -2.20 8.58
C LEU A 114 5.69 -3.20 9.53
N ASP A 115 5.99 -4.40 9.06
CA ASP A 115 6.74 -5.45 9.78
C ASP A 115 8.26 -5.22 9.71
N LEU A 116 8.71 -4.03 9.31
CA LEU A 116 10.11 -3.64 9.22
C LEU A 116 10.96 -4.60 8.37
N LYS A 117 10.34 -5.21 7.36
CA LYS A 117 10.96 -6.16 6.44
C LYS A 117 11.54 -7.41 7.13
N VAL A 118 11.06 -7.77 8.32
CA VAL A 118 11.56 -8.92 9.09
C VAL A 118 11.28 -10.24 8.36
N ASN A 119 10.11 -10.37 7.74
CA ASN A 119 9.68 -11.57 7.02
C ASN A 119 9.75 -11.39 5.51
N ARG A 120 9.77 -12.49 4.74
CA ARG A 120 9.71 -12.41 3.27
C ARG A 120 8.40 -11.75 2.82
N CYS A 121 8.48 -10.79 1.90
CA CYS A 121 7.30 -10.15 1.32
C CYS A 121 6.47 -11.15 0.49
N GLU A 122 5.18 -11.25 0.80
CA GLU A 122 4.22 -12.12 0.12
C GLU A 122 3.48 -11.41 -1.03
N CYS A 123 3.86 -10.17 -1.36
CA CYS A 123 3.23 -9.47 -2.47
C CYS A 123 3.55 -10.18 -3.79
N ASN A 124 2.63 -10.04 -4.75
CA ASN A 124 2.75 -10.66 -6.06
C ASN A 124 3.90 -10.11 -6.92
N LEU A 125 4.63 -9.08 -6.46
CA LEU A 125 5.78 -8.51 -7.17
C LEU A 125 7.13 -8.90 -6.56
N CYS A 126 7.18 -9.33 -5.29
CA CYS A 126 8.41 -9.84 -4.65
C CYS A 126 8.60 -11.36 -4.79
N GLY A 127 7.52 -12.10 -5.05
CA GLY A 127 7.51 -13.56 -5.10
C GLY A 127 7.98 -14.17 -6.43
N HIS A 128 8.50 -13.38 -7.37
CA HIS A 128 8.92 -13.82 -8.71
C HIS A 128 10.37 -13.40 -8.99
#